data_AF-J3NWW9-F1
#
_entry.id   AF-J3NWW9-F1
#
_cell.length_a   1.000
_cell.length_b   1.000
_cell.length_c   1.000
_cell.angle_alpha   90.00
_cell.angle_beta   90.00
_cell.angle_gamma   90.00
#
_symmetry.space_group_name_H-M   'P 1'
#
loop_
_entity.id
_entity.type
_entity.pdbx_description
1 polymer ?
#
loop_
_entity_poly.entity_id
_entity_poly.type
_entity_poly.pdbx_seq_one_letter_code
_entity_poly.pdbx_strand_id
1 'polypeptide(L)'
;MVWQAQRGAAVEASLWRRRARDGRSAPGGGVQGGGGGDGPAERGGDVVVGRAHGDETAMEVPLGWWLTSLKSVDFVISDADLVCGSQALSNAKHLTPCPDPSSCTTSSPSRPSLPPVFHRHIDASELTVGIYLQSETLWFLPPFTSDLLDPTGPQLPSQFTFASDGTALPPWRPGRGQGVFKGDLYPVVVLRSHTLLEAFLRLYARDTGKEVGSFGMAMIAYVELYVDSDGFLESDKLPEPLRSFYAEIRSDSMAKSVRQWTQELKEALGCA
;
A
#
# COMPACT_ATOMS: atom_id res chain seq x y z
N MET A 1 1.05 2.45 -0.93
CA MET A 1 0.33 1.74 -2.03
C MET A 1 -0.75 0.88 -1.42
N VAL A 2 -2.03 1.24 -1.64
CA VAL A 2 -3.15 0.49 -1.05
C VAL A 2 -3.48 -0.71 -1.91
N TRP A 3 -2.98 -1.88 -1.53
CA TRP A 3 -3.53 -3.16 -1.95
C TRP A 3 -3.85 -3.97 -0.71
N GLN A 4 -5.11 -4.38 -0.62
CA GLN A 4 -5.79 -4.74 0.63
C GLN A 4 -5.92 -3.56 1.60
N ALA A 5 -7.15 -3.14 1.90
CA ALA A 5 -7.46 -2.39 3.11
C ALA A 5 -8.69 -3.02 3.77
N GLN A 6 -8.71 -3.07 5.10
CA GLN A 6 -9.92 -3.45 5.82
C GLN A 6 -10.91 -2.27 5.87
N ARG A 7 -12.20 -2.59 5.97
CA ARG A 7 -13.33 -1.65 5.78
C ARG A 7 -13.36 -0.42 6.69
N GLY A 8 -12.63 -0.41 7.82
CA GLY A 8 -12.68 0.67 8.81
C GLY A 8 -12.14 2.01 8.30
N ALA A 9 -10.90 2.04 7.81
CA ALA A 9 -10.18 3.29 7.54
C ALA A 9 -10.77 4.11 6.36
N ALA A 10 -11.27 3.44 5.32
CA ALA A 10 -11.83 4.10 4.14
C ALA A 10 -13.19 4.79 4.42
N VAL A 11 -13.97 4.28 5.38
CA VAL A 11 -15.27 4.84 5.77
C VAL A 11 -15.11 6.11 6.62
N GLU A 12 -14.05 6.23 7.42
CA GLU A 12 -13.76 7.45 8.18
C GLU A 12 -13.19 8.59 7.31
N ALA A 13 -12.22 8.29 6.43
CA ALA A 13 -11.59 9.29 5.55
C ALA A 13 -12.60 9.98 4.61
N SER A 14 -13.72 9.32 4.33
CA SER A 14 -14.79 9.79 3.43
C SER A 14 -15.85 10.63 4.13
N LEU A 15 -16.11 10.40 5.42
CA LEU A 15 -16.95 11.30 6.25
C LEU A 15 -16.31 12.67 6.45
N TRP A 16 -14.97 12.75 6.35
CA TRP A 16 -14.20 13.96 6.67
C TRP A 16 -14.41 15.11 5.67
N ARG A 17 -14.54 14.82 4.36
CA ARG A 17 -14.63 15.87 3.32
C ARG A 17 -15.95 16.64 3.30
N ARG A 18 -17.05 16.09 3.84
CA ARG A 18 -18.32 16.84 3.96
C ARG A 18 -18.19 18.00 4.95
N ARG A 19 -17.62 17.73 6.14
CA ARG A 19 -17.45 18.76 7.19
C ARG A 19 -16.55 19.92 6.80
N ALA A 20 -15.55 19.71 5.93
CA ALA A 20 -14.71 20.78 5.41
C ALA A 20 -15.47 21.75 4.47
N ARG A 21 -16.56 21.29 3.84
CA ARG A 21 -17.41 22.10 2.96
C ARG A 21 -18.50 22.86 3.73
N ASP A 22 -19.03 22.26 4.80
CA ASP A 22 -20.18 22.76 5.55
C ASP A 22 -19.81 23.79 6.66
N GLY A 23 -18.55 24.25 6.69
CA GLY A 23 -17.98 25.12 7.72
C GLY A 23 -18.41 26.60 7.70
N ARG A 24 -19.70 26.91 7.49
CA ARG A 24 -20.28 28.25 7.74
C ARG A 24 -21.48 28.13 8.70
N SER A 25 -21.42 28.86 9.80
CA SER A 25 -22.30 28.81 10.99
C SER A 25 -23.81 28.94 10.67
N ALA A 26 -24.67 27.99 11.10
CA ALA A 26 -25.44 27.96 12.37
C ALA A 26 -26.88 28.54 12.23
N PRO A 27 -27.86 28.35 13.16
CA PRO A 27 -27.83 27.66 14.47
C PRO A 27 -29.02 26.70 14.80
N GLY A 28 -28.97 26.00 15.95
CA GLY A 28 -30.14 25.86 16.86
C GLY A 28 -30.84 24.49 17.05
N GLY A 29 -30.86 23.99 18.31
CA GLY A 29 -31.77 22.94 18.83
C GLY A 29 -31.31 21.47 18.66
N GLY A 30 -31.58 20.51 19.56
CA GLY A 30 -32.15 20.59 20.92
C GLY A 30 -32.77 19.28 21.45
N VAL A 31 -32.10 18.61 22.42
CA VAL A 31 -32.66 17.82 23.56
C VAL A 31 -33.20 16.36 23.37
N GLN A 32 -32.61 15.41 24.14
CA GLN A 32 -33.08 14.07 24.68
C GLN A 32 -33.62 12.98 23.71
N GLY A 33 -33.55 11.66 23.93
CA GLY A 33 -33.03 10.72 24.96
C GLY A 33 -33.03 9.25 24.37
N GLY A 34 -32.90 8.10 25.05
CA GLY A 34 -32.61 7.71 26.45
C GLY A 34 -32.94 6.22 26.75
N GLY A 35 -32.02 5.42 27.32
CA GLY A 35 -32.18 3.96 27.67
C GLY A 35 -31.82 2.97 26.55
N GLY A 36 -31.41 1.71 26.77
CA GLY A 36 -31.12 0.91 27.98
C GLY A 36 -31.26 -0.61 27.69
N GLY A 37 -30.40 -1.50 28.22
CA GLY A 37 -30.56 -2.97 28.09
C GLY A 37 -29.27 -3.81 28.23
N ASP A 38 -29.24 -4.73 29.21
CA ASP A 38 -28.12 -5.64 29.53
C ASP A 38 -28.12 -6.97 28.72
N GLY A 39 -27.04 -7.77 28.85
CA GLY A 39 -26.81 -9.08 28.16
C GLY A 39 -27.48 -10.30 28.85
N PRO A 40 -26.82 -11.48 29.03
CA PRO A 40 -25.48 -11.92 28.60
C PRO A 40 -25.44 -13.42 28.09
N ALA A 41 -24.28 -14.10 28.22
CA ALA A 41 -24.03 -15.56 28.21
C ALA A 41 -23.96 -16.32 26.85
N GLU A 42 -23.17 -17.40 26.65
CA GLU A 42 -21.99 -18.00 27.36
C GLU A 42 -21.40 -19.19 26.56
N ARG A 43 -20.12 -19.58 26.83
CA ARG A 43 -19.45 -20.89 26.52
C ARG A 43 -19.31 -21.28 25.02
N GLY A 44 -18.31 -22.06 24.57
CA GLY A 44 -17.12 -22.64 25.19
C GLY A 44 -16.49 -23.70 24.24
N GLY A 45 -15.18 -24.00 24.34
CA GLY A 45 -14.53 -25.03 23.51
C GLY A 45 -12.99 -24.96 23.47
N ASP A 46 -12.33 -25.89 24.15
CA ASP A 46 -10.87 -26.06 24.24
C ASP A 46 -10.28 -26.98 23.14
N VAL A 47 -8.95 -27.24 23.25
CA VAL A 47 -8.14 -28.33 22.65
C VAL A 47 -7.88 -28.17 21.12
N VAL A 48 -6.71 -28.50 20.52
CA VAL A 48 -5.63 -29.44 20.87
C VAL A 48 -4.22 -28.93 20.49
N VAL A 49 -3.20 -29.34 21.26
CA VAL A 49 -1.76 -29.15 21.02
C VAL A 49 -1.21 -30.16 20.02
N GLY A 50 -0.45 -29.70 19.01
CA GLY A 50 0.32 -30.57 18.09
C GLY A 50 1.81 -30.21 18.10
N ARG A 51 2.66 -31.08 18.67
CA ARG A 51 4.12 -30.94 18.71
C ARG A 51 4.74 -32.02 17.83
N ALA A 52 5.59 -31.64 16.88
CA ALA A 52 6.39 -32.57 16.10
C ALA A 52 7.86 -32.13 16.12
N HIS A 53 8.75 -33.04 16.53
CA HIS A 53 10.18 -32.94 16.24
C HIS A 53 10.44 -33.68 14.92
N GLY A 54 11.28 -33.10 14.08
CA GLY A 54 11.87 -33.72 12.89
C GLY A 54 13.10 -32.90 12.53
N ASP A 55 14.27 -33.47 12.80
CA ASP A 55 15.57 -32.85 12.58
C ASP A 55 16.09 -33.30 11.21
N GLU A 56 16.15 -32.38 10.24
CA GLU A 56 16.89 -32.62 8.99
C GLU A 56 17.39 -31.30 8.39
N THR A 57 18.69 -31.20 8.19
CA THR A 57 19.39 -29.99 7.76
C THR A 57 19.15 -29.68 6.28
N ALA A 58 18.07 -28.95 5.99
CA ALA A 58 17.96 -28.14 4.77
C ALA A 58 18.36 -26.69 5.06
N MET A 59 18.85 -25.99 4.05
CA MET A 59 19.19 -24.56 4.15
C MET A 59 17.90 -23.74 4.15
N GLU A 60 17.25 -23.65 5.33
CA GLU A 60 16.04 -22.85 5.53
C GLU A 60 16.32 -21.36 5.30
N VAL A 61 16.10 -20.89 4.08
CA VAL A 61 15.76 -19.49 3.85
C VAL A 61 14.36 -19.32 4.43
N PRO A 62 14.14 -18.55 5.52
CA PRO A 62 12.88 -18.62 6.25
C PRO A 62 11.70 -18.15 5.40
N LEU A 63 10.88 -19.10 4.95
CA LEU A 63 9.68 -18.80 4.17
C LEU A 63 8.64 -18.00 4.98
N GLY A 64 8.81 -17.90 6.31
CA GLY A 64 7.95 -17.18 7.24
C GLY A 64 7.93 -15.65 7.11
N TRP A 65 8.83 -15.02 6.34
CA TRP A 65 8.78 -13.57 6.12
C TRP A 65 7.90 -13.14 4.93
N TRP A 66 7.48 -14.08 4.08
CA TRP A 66 6.76 -13.79 2.83
C TRP A 66 5.23 -13.86 2.96
N LEU A 67 4.71 -14.04 4.18
CA LEU A 67 3.30 -13.97 4.52
C LEU A 67 2.99 -12.67 5.29
N THR A 68 3.34 -11.54 4.70
CA THR A 68 2.96 -10.22 5.21
C THR A 68 1.46 -9.98 5.04
N SER A 69 0.71 -10.43 6.05
CA SER A 69 -0.49 -9.72 6.50
C SER A 69 -0.22 -8.22 6.51
N LEU A 70 -1.20 -7.44 6.06
CA LEU A 70 -1.14 -5.98 6.09
C LEU A 70 -0.55 -5.47 7.41
N LYS A 71 0.37 -4.51 7.32
CA LYS A 71 0.87 -3.72 8.46
C LYS A 71 0.56 -2.23 8.33
N SER A 72 0.11 -1.76 7.17
CA SER A 72 -0.11 -0.34 6.90
C SER A 72 -1.19 -0.09 5.84
N VAL A 73 -1.76 1.13 5.87
CA VAL A 73 -2.50 1.75 4.77
C VAL A 73 -1.72 2.99 4.33
N ASP A 74 -1.06 2.90 3.18
CA ASP A 74 -0.05 3.89 2.78
C ASP A 74 -0.51 4.78 1.62
N PHE A 75 -0.63 6.07 1.90
CA PHE A 75 -0.95 7.14 0.95
C PHE A 75 0.32 7.80 0.42
N VAL A 76 0.35 8.08 -0.88
CA VAL A 76 1.32 9.00 -1.48
C VAL A 76 0.58 10.31 -1.79
N ILE A 77 1.20 11.45 -1.47
CA ILE A 77 0.62 12.79 -1.70
C ILE A 77 1.64 13.71 -2.38
N SER A 78 1.15 14.82 -2.94
CA SER A 78 2.04 15.91 -3.36
C SER A 78 2.82 16.45 -2.16
N ASP A 79 4.09 16.78 -2.37
CA ASP A 79 4.96 17.38 -1.37
C ASP A 79 4.37 18.65 -0.73
N ALA A 80 3.63 19.44 -1.52
CA ALA A 80 2.95 20.64 -1.05
C ALA A 80 1.80 20.35 -0.07
N ASP A 81 1.20 19.15 -0.13
CA ASP A 81 0.04 18.77 0.67
C ASP A 81 0.41 18.17 2.05
N LEU A 82 1.71 18.03 2.36
CA LEU A 82 2.18 17.35 3.58
C LEU A 82 1.52 17.86 4.87
N VAL A 83 1.40 19.19 5.00
CA VAL A 83 0.77 19.83 6.17
C VAL A 83 -0.72 19.44 6.26
N CYS A 84 -1.45 19.57 5.15
CA CYS A 84 -2.89 19.27 5.09
C CYS A 84 -3.16 17.77 5.29
N GLY A 85 -2.38 16.89 4.67
CA GLY A 85 -2.49 15.43 4.83
C GLY A 85 -2.21 14.98 6.26
N SER A 86 -1.12 15.48 6.87
CA SER A 86 -0.76 15.16 8.26
C SER A 86 -1.82 15.67 9.25
N GLN A 87 -2.40 16.86 9.01
CA GLN A 87 -3.49 17.40 9.81
C GLN A 87 -4.79 16.59 9.64
N ALA A 88 -5.11 16.15 8.42
CA ALA A 88 -6.28 15.31 8.16
C ALA A 88 -6.20 13.97 8.91
N LEU A 89 -5.05 13.28 8.85
CA LEU A 89 -4.84 12.05 9.63
C LEU A 89 -4.82 12.29 11.14
N SER A 90 -4.28 13.42 11.59
CA SER A 90 -4.27 13.79 13.03
C SER A 90 -5.67 14.04 13.61
N ASN A 91 -6.66 14.30 12.75
CA ASN A 91 -8.04 14.62 13.12
C ASN A 91 -9.04 13.48 12.78
N ALA A 92 -8.56 12.30 12.37
CA ALA A 92 -9.38 11.11 12.21
C ALA A 92 -9.66 10.47 13.58
N LYS A 93 -10.85 9.91 13.80
CA LYS A 93 -11.28 9.51 15.16
C LYS A 93 -10.66 8.20 15.61
N HIS A 94 -10.39 7.30 14.68
CA HIS A 94 -9.80 5.99 14.94
C HIS A 94 -8.28 5.93 14.68
N LEU A 95 -7.61 7.09 14.64
CA LEU A 95 -6.17 7.21 14.43
C LEU A 95 -5.46 7.87 15.61
N THR A 96 -4.73 7.07 16.39
CA THR A 96 -3.94 7.55 17.53
C THR A 96 -2.53 8.00 17.10
N PRO A 97 -1.91 8.94 17.86
CA PRO A 97 -0.49 9.26 17.69
C PRO A 97 0.39 8.01 17.78
N CYS A 98 1.53 8.00 17.09
CA CYS A 98 2.56 6.99 17.35
C CYS A 98 2.97 7.04 18.83
N PRO A 99 2.82 5.93 19.60
CA PRO A 99 3.05 5.95 21.05
C PRO A 99 4.54 6.14 21.39
N ASP A 100 5.44 5.61 20.56
CA ASP A 100 6.88 5.84 20.65
C ASP A 100 7.52 5.80 19.24
N PRO A 101 7.83 6.97 18.64
CA PRO A 101 8.49 7.05 17.34
C PRO A 101 9.87 6.38 17.27
N SER A 102 10.54 6.16 18.41
CA SER A 102 11.90 5.60 18.46
C SER A 102 11.93 4.07 18.45
N SER A 103 10.89 3.40 18.96
CA SER A 103 10.72 1.94 18.88
C SER A 103 9.69 1.49 17.83
N CYS A 104 8.89 2.40 17.27
CA CYS A 104 7.91 2.06 16.25
C CYS A 104 8.54 1.48 14.98
N THR A 105 8.18 0.24 14.66
CA THR A 105 8.67 -0.49 13.46
C THR A 105 8.31 0.20 12.14
N THR A 106 7.25 1.01 12.10
CA THR A 106 6.88 1.81 10.92
C THR A 106 7.89 2.94 10.64
N SER A 107 8.47 3.52 11.69
CA SER A 107 9.48 4.59 11.61
C SER A 107 10.93 4.11 11.76
N SER A 108 11.17 2.84 12.09
CA SER A 108 12.52 2.32 12.33
C SER A 108 13.45 2.57 11.14
N PRO A 109 14.66 3.14 11.34
CA PRO A 109 15.67 3.26 10.29
C PRO A 109 16.16 1.92 9.72
N SER A 110 15.94 0.81 10.43
CA SER A 110 16.33 -0.55 10.03
C SER A 110 15.21 -1.31 9.30
N ARG A 111 14.15 -0.63 8.88
CA ARG A 111 13.08 -1.29 8.10
C ARG A 111 13.55 -1.40 6.63
N PRO A 112 13.27 -2.51 5.92
CA PRO A 112 13.75 -2.67 4.54
C PRO A 112 13.15 -1.71 3.50
N SER A 113 12.21 -0.84 3.85
CA SER A 113 11.49 0.06 2.93
C SER A 113 11.60 1.50 3.41
N LEU A 114 11.29 2.49 2.58
CA LEU A 114 11.30 3.89 3.03
C LEU A 114 10.34 4.07 4.23
N PRO A 115 10.72 4.80 5.29
CA PRO A 115 9.77 5.20 6.33
C PRO A 115 8.78 6.25 5.80
N PRO A 116 7.53 6.32 6.29
CA PRO A 116 6.63 7.41 5.97
C PRO A 116 7.12 8.70 6.65
N VAL A 117 6.98 9.83 5.96
CA VAL A 117 7.28 11.16 6.53
C VAL A 117 6.32 11.54 7.67
N PHE A 118 5.14 10.93 7.71
CA PHE A 118 4.18 11.05 8.80
C PHE A 118 3.34 9.78 8.90
N HIS A 119 3.04 9.31 10.12
CA HIS A 119 2.12 8.19 10.31
C HIS A 119 1.29 8.28 11.59
N ARG A 120 0.21 7.48 11.64
CA ARG A 120 -0.65 7.26 12.81
C ARG A 120 -0.93 5.77 12.98
N HIS A 121 -1.34 5.35 14.16
CA HIS A 121 -1.76 3.97 14.43
C HIS A 121 -3.28 3.87 14.34
N ILE A 122 -3.82 2.76 13.85
CA ILE A 122 -5.25 2.46 13.93
C ILE A 122 -5.54 1.97 15.34
N ASP A 123 -6.56 2.52 15.99
CA ASP A 123 -6.89 2.20 17.39
C ASP A 123 -7.10 0.70 17.60
N ALA A 124 -6.51 0.18 18.69
CA ALA A 124 -6.50 -1.25 19.04
C ALA A 124 -5.95 -2.18 17.92
N SER A 125 -5.03 -1.68 17.09
CA SER A 125 -4.42 -2.43 16.00
C SER A 125 -2.92 -2.15 15.85
N GLU A 126 -2.17 -3.15 15.38
CA GLU A 126 -0.79 -2.99 14.93
C GLU A 126 -0.68 -2.32 13.55
N LEU A 127 -1.81 -2.04 12.90
CA LEU A 127 -1.87 -1.37 11.60
C LEU A 127 -1.57 0.13 11.74
N THR A 128 -0.73 0.66 10.85
CA THR A 128 -0.49 2.10 10.73
C THR A 128 -1.16 2.70 9.48
N VAL A 129 -1.31 4.02 9.46
CA VAL A 129 -1.65 4.80 8.27
C VAL A 129 -0.48 5.73 7.98
N GLY A 130 0.19 5.51 6.85
CA GLY A 130 1.41 6.22 6.45
C GLY A 130 1.16 7.25 5.35
N ILE A 131 1.88 8.37 5.43
CA ILE A 131 2.02 9.37 4.36
C ILE A 131 3.45 9.29 3.80
N TYR A 132 3.55 9.25 2.48
CA TYR A 132 4.79 9.31 1.73
C TYR A 132 4.73 10.47 0.74
N LEU A 133 5.88 11.08 0.46
CA LEU A 133 5.98 12.14 -0.53
C LEU A 133 6.06 11.55 -1.94
N GLN A 134 5.44 12.23 -2.90
CA GLN A 134 5.54 11.87 -4.31
C GLN A 134 7.01 11.94 -4.77
N SER A 135 7.74 12.99 -4.39
CA SER A 135 9.17 13.17 -4.76
C SER A 135 10.09 12.04 -4.28
N GLU A 136 9.71 11.28 -3.26
CA GLU A 136 10.50 10.17 -2.72
C GLU A 136 10.12 8.80 -3.28
N THR A 137 8.83 8.63 -3.62
CA THR A 137 8.24 7.31 -3.93
C THR A 137 7.75 7.14 -5.37
N LEU A 138 7.34 8.23 -6.03
CA LEU A 138 6.76 8.24 -7.38
C LEU A 138 7.31 9.41 -8.23
N TRP A 139 8.59 9.72 -8.04
CA TRP A 139 9.31 10.87 -8.62
C TRP A 139 9.39 10.88 -10.16
N PHE A 140 9.11 9.74 -10.79
CA PHE A 140 9.07 9.59 -12.25
C PHE A 140 7.70 9.96 -12.85
N LEU A 141 6.67 10.13 -12.02
CA LEU A 141 5.35 10.57 -12.45
C LEU A 141 5.26 12.11 -12.49
N PRO A 142 4.43 12.69 -13.37
CA PRO A 142 4.09 14.11 -13.30
C PRO A 142 3.58 14.51 -11.91
N PRO A 143 3.89 15.72 -11.41
CA PRO A 143 3.39 16.20 -10.12
C PRO A 143 1.87 16.05 -9.99
N PHE A 144 1.41 15.60 -8.82
CA PHE A 144 -0.02 15.40 -8.58
C PHE A 144 -0.76 16.74 -8.63
N THR A 145 -1.68 16.87 -9.59
CA THR A 145 -2.57 18.04 -9.71
C THR A 145 -3.83 17.84 -8.87
N SER A 146 -4.58 18.93 -8.66
CA SER A 146 -5.91 18.89 -8.04
C SER A 146 -6.91 17.97 -8.75
N ASP A 147 -6.66 17.63 -10.01
CA ASP A 147 -7.57 16.84 -10.85
C ASP A 147 -7.58 15.36 -10.43
N LEU A 148 -6.48 14.86 -9.84
CA LEU A 148 -6.45 13.56 -9.15
C LEU A 148 -7.35 13.51 -7.91
N LEU A 149 -7.74 14.67 -7.37
CA LEU A 149 -8.57 14.80 -6.18
C LEU A 149 -10.06 15.05 -6.51
N ASP A 150 -10.42 15.20 -7.79
CA ASP A 150 -11.80 15.38 -8.25
C ASP A 150 -12.44 14.06 -8.73
N PRO A 151 -13.25 13.38 -7.89
CA PRO A 151 -13.97 12.19 -8.30
C PRO A 151 -15.13 12.45 -9.28
N THR A 152 -15.41 13.71 -9.60
CA THR A 152 -16.38 14.13 -10.62
C THR A 152 -15.70 14.59 -11.92
N GLY A 153 -14.36 14.56 -11.98
CA GLY A 153 -13.56 14.93 -13.14
C GLY A 153 -13.71 13.95 -14.32
N PRO A 154 -13.41 14.39 -15.56
CA PRO A 154 -13.77 13.67 -16.78
C PRO A 154 -13.01 12.35 -17.04
N GLN A 155 -11.86 12.13 -16.39
CA GLN A 155 -11.14 10.85 -16.32
C GLN A 155 -9.93 10.98 -15.38
N LEU A 156 -9.52 9.88 -14.74
CA LEU A 156 -8.22 9.81 -14.06
C LEU A 156 -7.07 9.77 -15.08
N PRO A 157 -5.87 10.29 -14.76
CA PRO A 157 -4.67 10.08 -15.57
C PRO A 157 -4.36 8.59 -15.74
N SER A 158 -3.78 8.20 -16.88
CA SER A 158 -3.66 6.80 -17.32
C SER A 158 -2.87 5.89 -16.38
N GLN A 159 -2.04 6.45 -15.51
CA GLN A 159 -1.25 5.74 -14.50
C GLN A 159 -2.08 5.25 -13.29
N PHE A 160 -3.32 5.71 -13.18
CA PHE A 160 -4.20 5.45 -12.04
C PHE A 160 -5.48 4.72 -12.44
N THR A 161 -6.15 4.18 -11.43
CA THR A 161 -7.55 3.76 -11.49
C THR A 161 -8.20 3.94 -10.11
N PHE A 162 -9.52 3.77 -10.01
CA PHE A 162 -10.20 3.70 -8.73
C PHE A 162 -10.01 2.33 -8.09
N ALA A 163 -9.86 2.29 -6.76
CA ALA A 163 -9.77 1.05 -5.99
C ALA A 163 -11.01 0.14 -6.17
N SER A 164 -12.12 0.69 -6.64
CA SER A 164 -13.38 0.00 -6.95
C SER A 164 -13.50 -0.49 -8.41
N ASP A 165 -12.49 -0.27 -9.26
CA ASP A 165 -12.46 -0.76 -10.64
C ASP A 165 -12.09 -2.25 -10.70
N GLY A 166 -13.13 -3.09 -10.77
CA GLY A 166 -12.97 -4.56 -10.88
C GLY A 166 -12.53 -5.05 -12.26
N THR A 167 -12.28 -4.16 -13.23
CA THR A 167 -11.67 -4.52 -14.53
C THR A 167 -10.15 -4.38 -14.51
N ALA A 168 -9.62 -3.43 -13.73
CA ALA A 168 -8.18 -3.19 -13.56
C ALA A 168 -7.58 -3.84 -12.30
N LEU A 169 -8.41 -4.27 -11.34
CA LEU A 169 -7.98 -4.86 -10.07
C LEU A 169 -8.63 -6.24 -9.87
N PRO A 170 -7.93 -7.22 -9.27
CA PRO A 170 -8.46 -8.56 -9.09
C PRO A 170 -9.58 -8.60 -8.06
N PRO A 171 -10.48 -9.59 -8.18
CA PRO A 171 -11.46 -9.88 -7.14
C PRO A 171 -10.79 -10.42 -5.88
N TRP A 172 -11.51 -10.33 -4.77
CA TRP A 172 -11.20 -11.07 -3.54
C TRP A 172 -11.02 -12.56 -3.83
N ARG A 173 -9.95 -13.18 -3.32
CA ARG A 173 -9.71 -14.63 -3.41
C ARG A 173 -9.07 -15.16 -2.11
N PRO A 174 -9.39 -16.39 -1.67
CA PRO A 174 -8.69 -17.04 -0.56
C PRO A 174 -7.19 -17.17 -0.82
N GLY A 175 -6.34 -16.98 0.20
CA GLY A 175 -4.87 -17.02 0.02
C GLY A 175 -4.32 -15.91 -0.89
N ARG A 176 -5.10 -14.85 -1.10
CA ARG A 176 -4.75 -13.62 -1.83
C ARG A 176 -5.26 -12.43 -1.03
N GLY A 177 -5.08 -11.23 -1.58
CA GLY A 177 -5.56 -10.01 -0.96
C GLY A 177 -7.07 -9.82 -1.00
N GLN A 178 -7.53 -8.77 -0.30
CA GLN A 178 -8.95 -8.37 -0.28
C GLN A 178 -9.50 -7.99 -1.66
N GLY A 179 -8.64 -7.72 -2.64
CA GLY A 179 -9.01 -7.36 -4.01
C GLY A 179 -9.64 -5.97 -4.11
N VAL A 180 -10.42 -5.80 -5.18
CA VAL A 180 -11.20 -4.59 -5.48
C VAL A 180 -12.10 -4.13 -4.32
N PHE A 181 -12.15 -2.83 -4.09
CA PHE A 181 -13.05 -2.20 -3.13
C PHE A 181 -14.49 -2.26 -3.62
N LYS A 182 -15.45 -2.29 -2.68
CA LYS A 182 -16.85 -2.14 -3.03
C LYS A 182 -17.14 -0.70 -3.49
N GLY A 183 -18.00 -0.56 -4.51
CA GLY A 183 -18.36 0.73 -5.08
C GLY A 183 -19.26 1.64 -4.22
N ASP A 184 -19.66 1.17 -3.03
CA ASP A 184 -20.31 1.98 -1.98
C ASP A 184 -19.30 2.78 -1.15
N LEU A 185 -18.00 2.48 -1.26
CA LEU A 185 -16.91 3.24 -0.65
C LEU A 185 -16.57 4.48 -1.47
N TYR A 186 -16.10 5.53 -0.79
CA TYR A 186 -15.62 6.74 -1.45
C TYR A 186 -14.46 6.42 -2.41
N PRO A 187 -14.38 7.11 -3.56
CA PRO A 187 -13.32 6.90 -4.55
C PRO A 187 -11.93 7.08 -3.94
N VAL A 188 -11.26 5.94 -3.71
CA VAL A 188 -9.83 5.85 -3.44
C VAL A 188 -9.13 5.64 -4.77
N VAL A 189 -8.12 6.46 -5.06
CA VAL A 189 -7.31 6.33 -6.28
C VAL A 189 -6.09 5.48 -5.97
N VAL A 190 -5.76 4.55 -6.87
CA VAL A 190 -4.60 3.65 -6.77
C VAL A 190 -3.83 3.65 -8.10
N LEU A 191 -2.56 3.25 -8.05
CA LEU A 191 -1.76 3.03 -9.26
C LEU A 191 -2.28 1.81 -10.02
N ARG A 192 -2.16 1.86 -11.35
CA ARG A 192 -2.29 0.65 -12.18
C ARG A 192 -1.10 -0.29 -11.96
N SER A 193 -1.32 -1.57 -12.24
CA SER A 193 -0.33 -2.64 -12.09
C SER A 193 1.00 -2.38 -12.80
N HIS A 194 0.96 -1.84 -14.01
CA HIS A 194 2.17 -1.51 -14.77
C HIS A 194 2.94 -0.34 -14.15
N THR A 195 2.26 0.71 -13.68
CA THR A 195 2.90 1.84 -12.97
C THR A 195 3.45 1.42 -11.60
N LEU A 196 2.76 0.51 -10.91
CA LEU A 196 3.22 -0.11 -9.67
C LEU A 196 4.53 -0.88 -9.89
N LEU A 197 4.61 -1.68 -10.95
CA LEU A 197 5.82 -2.40 -11.34
C LEU A 197 6.97 -1.45 -11.73
N GLU A 198 6.68 -0.43 -12.54
CA GLU A 198 7.66 0.60 -12.89
C GLU A 198 8.24 1.29 -11.65
N ALA A 199 7.40 1.61 -10.65
CA ALA A 199 7.87 2.19 -9.39
C ALA A 199 8.87 1.27 -8.66
N PHE A 200 8.61 -0.04 -8.59
CA PHE A 200 9.53 -0.98 -7.95
C PHE A 200 10.81 -1.24 -8.75
N LEU A 201 10.73 -1.30 -10.09
CA LEU A 201 11.90 -1.41 -10.97
C LEU A 201 12.83 -0.20 -10.81
N ARG A 202 12.26 1.02 -10.79
CA ARG A 202 13.01 2.26 -10.56
C ARG A 202 13.57 2.33 -9.14
N LEU A 203 12.82 1.88 -8.13
CA LEU A 203 13.29 1.81 -6.73
C LEU A 203 14.49 0.86 -6.59
N TYR A 204 14.40 -0.33 -7.18
CA TYR A 204 15.49 -1.32 -7.18
C TYR A 204 16.77 -0.76 -7.83
N ALA A 205 16.66 -0.12 -9.00
CA ALA A 205 17.80 0.49 -9.68
C ALA A 205 18.42 1.64 -8.87
N ARG A 206 17.60 2.57 -8.36
CA ARG A 206 18.04 3.73 -7.58
C ARG A 206 18.73 3.36 -6.27
N ASP A 207 18.22 2.33 -5.58
CA ASP A 207 18.66 1.93 -4.24
C ASP A 207 19.38 0.57 -4.23
N THR A 208 19.96 0.17 -5.36
CA THR A 208 20.81 -1.03 -5.48
C THR A 208 21.90 -1.04 -4.39
N GLY A 209 22.06 -2.20 -3.72
CA GLY A 209 23.01 -2.38 -2.63
C GLY A 209 22.53 -1.85 -1.26
N LYS A 210 21.34 -1.24 -1.20
CA LYS A 210 20.67 -0.82 0.05
C LYS A 210 19.49 -1.75 0.33
N GLU A 211 19.02 -1.77 1.58
CA GLU A 211 17.85 -2.57 1.98
C GLU A 211 16.59 -2.18 1.19
N VAL A 212 16.41 -0.87 0.91
CA VAL A 212 15.31 -0.34 0.08
C VAL A 212 15.31 -0.89 -1.35
N GLY A 213 16.49 -1.10 -1.94
CA GLY A 213 16.60 -1.77 -3.24
C GLY A 213 16.19 -3.24 -3.15
N SER A 214 16.66 -3.96 -2.12
CA SER A 214 16.27 -5.35 -1.86
C SER A 214 14.76 -5.51 -1.64
N PHE A 215 14.11 -4.55 -0.97
CA PHE A 215 12.65 -4.47 -0.89
C PHE A 215 12.00 -4.22 -2.25
N GLY A 216 12.55 -3.34 -3.08
CA GLY A 216 12.11 -3.17 -4.48
C GLY A 216 12.13 -4.49 -5.26
N MET A 217 13.21 -5.27 -5.14
CA MET A 217 13.33 -6.60 -5.76
C MET A 217 12.28 -7.59 -5.23
N ALA A 218 12.07 -7.64 -3.91
CA ALA A 218 11.00 -8.44 -3.31
C ALA A 218 9.61 -8.05 -3.86
N MET A 219 9.34 -6.75 -3.98
CA MET A 219 8.05 -6.27 -4.49
C MET A 219 7.83 -6.55 -5.98
N ILE A 220 8.89 -6.60 -6.81
CA ILE A 220 8.82 -7.06 -8.21
C ILE A 220 8.33 -8.52 -8.25
N ALA A 221 8.92 -9.40 -7.46
CA ALA A 221 8.49 -10.80 -7.37
C ALA A 221 7.04 -10.97 -6.86
N TYR A 222 6.55 -10.05 -6.00
CA TYR A 222 5.15 -10.03 -5.58
C TYR A 222 4.21 -9.60 -6.69
N VAL A 223 4.60 -8.62 -7.52
CA VAL A 223 3.82 -8.23 -8.70
C VAL A 223 3.75 -9.41 -9.69
N GLU A 224 4.86 -10.10 -9.92
CA GLU A 224 4.89 -11.30 -10.75
C GLU A 224 3.94 -12.40 -10.21
N LEU A 225 4.04 -12.74 -8.93
CA LEU A 225 3.29 -13.83 -8.30
C LEU A 225 1.79 -13.54 -8.09
N TYR A 226 1.40 -12.30 -7.83
CA TYR A 226 0.04 -11.94 -7.37
C TYR A 226 -0.73 -10.99 -8.30
N VAL A 227 -0.10 -10.48 -9.36
CA VAL A 227 -0.72 -9.56 -10.32
C VAL A 227 -0.54 -10.08 -11.74
N ASP A 228 0.68 -10.40 -12.14
CA ASP A 228 1.00 -10.87 -13.50
C ASP A 228 0.57 -12.32 -13.73
N SER A 229 0.94 -13.24 -12.83
CA SER A 229 0.49 -14.65 -12.85
C SER A 229 -1.04 -14.81 -12.86
N ASP A 230 -1.76 -13.78 -12.41
CA ASP A 230 -3.22 -13.73 -12.37
C ASP A 230 -3.85 -12.96 -13.54
N GLY A 231 -3.05 -12.43 -14.48
CA GLY A 231 -3.51 -11.76 -15.71
C GLY A 231 -3.87 -10.28 -15.56
N PHE A 232 -3.49 -9.62 -14.46
CA PHE A 232 -3.82 -8.21 -14.18
C PHE A 232 -2.67 -7.23 -14.47
N LEU A 233 -1.51 -7.70 -14.96
CA LEU A 233 -0.39 -6.84 -15.34
C LEU A 233 -0.43 -6.45 -16.82
N GLU A 234 -0.58 -5.15 -17.09
CA GLU A 234 -0.47 -4.56 -18.44
C GLU A 234 1.02 -4.29 -18.78
N SER A 235 1.85 -5.34 -18.83
CA SER A 235 3.32 -5.22 -18.94
C SER A 235 3.78 -4.58 -20.26
N ASP A 236 2.96 -4.65 -21.31
CA ASP A 236 3.16 -3.98 -22.59
C ASP A 236 3.21 -2.45 -22.48
N LYS A 237 2.56 -1.89 -21.45
CA LYS A 237 2.50 -0.45 -21.15
C LYS A 237 3.69 0.07 -20.33
N LEU A 238 4.59 -0.79 -19.89
CA LEU A 238 5.86 -0.34 -19.31
C LEU A 238 6.66 0.45 -20.37
N PRO A 239 7.31 1.57 -19.99
CA PRO A 239 8.24 2.25 -20.89
C PRO A 239 9.51 1.41 -21.08
N GLU A 240 10.22 1.60 -22.19
CA GLU A 240 11.60 1.11 -22.29
C GLU A 240 12.53 1.96 -21.40
N PRO A 241 13.57 1.38 -20.80
CA PRO A 241 14.06 0.00 -20.92
C PRO A 241 13.32 -1.03 -20.04
N LEU A 242 12.39 -0.58 -19.19
CA LEU A 242 11.79 -1.39 -18.12
C LEU A 242 10.99 -2.58 -18.64
N ARG A 243 10.31 -2.42 -19.79
CA ARG A 243 9.55 -3.48 -20.43
C ARG A 243 10.45 -4.63 -20.88
N SER A 244 11.49 -4.32 -21.66
CA SER A 244 12.47 -5.32 -22.10
C SER A 244 13.12 -6.02 -20.91
N PHE A 245 13.50 -5.25 -19.89
CA PHE A 245 14.10 -5.78 -18.67
C PHE A 245 13.18 -6.74 -17.91
N TYR A 246 11.90 -6.39 -17.73
CA TYR A 246 10.93 -7.27 -17.07
C TYR A 246 10.63 -8.53 -17.88
N ALA A 247 10.58 -8.42 -19.22
CA ALA A 247 10.42 -9.58 -20.11
C ALA A 247 11.62 -10.54 -20.03
N GLU A 248 12.85 -10.03 -19.87
CA GLU A 248 14.02 -10.86 -19.61
C GLU A 248 13.94 -11.59 -18.26
N ILE A 249 13.54 -10.89 -17.18
CA ILE A 249 13.35 -11.49 -15.85
C ILE A 249 12.40 -12.68 -15.91
N ARG A 250 11.28 -12.51 -16.62
CA ARG A 250 10.26 -13.56 -16.80
C ARG A 250 10.68 -14.70 -17.74
N SER A 251 11.82 -14.59 -18.43
CA SER A 251 12.26 -15.65 -19.33
C SER A 251 12.96 -16.76 -18.55
N ASP A 252 12.52 -18.00 -18.73
CA ASP A 252 13.18 -19.21 -18.20
C ASP A 252 14.63 -19.39 -18.69
N SER A 253 15.11 -18.50 -19.56
CA SER A 253 16.43 -18.59 -20.21
C SER A 253 17.60 -18.47 -19.24
N MET A 254 17.42 -17.82 -18.08
CA MET A 254 18.46 -17.51 -17.08
C MET A 254 19.79 -17.02 -17.69
N ALA A 255 19.72 -16.34 -18.84
CA ALA A 255 20.87 -16.06 -19.69
C ALA A 255 21.82 -15.00 -19.11
N LYS A 256 21.33 -14.16 -18.18
CA LYS A 256 22.09 -13.13 -17.49
C LYS A 256 22.02 -13.39 -15.98
N SER A 257 23.12 -13.12 -15.29
CA SER A 257 23.12 -13.13 -13.82
C SER A 257 22.34 -11.93 -13.27
N VAL A 258 21.75 -12.06 -12.07
CA VAL A 258 21.10 -10.93 -11.38
C VAL A 258 22.01 -9.69 -11.34
N ARG A 259 23.30 -9.87 -11.05
CA ARG A 259 24.28 -8.77 -11.05
C ARG A 259 24.41 -8.06 -12.39
N GLN A 260 24.38 -8.80 -13.49
CA GLN A 260 24.44 -8.22 -14.84
C GLN A 260 23.15 -7.44 -15.14
N TRP A 261 21.99 -8.01 -14.82
CA TRP A 261 20.71 -7.31 -14.89
C TRP A 261 20.69 -6.02 -14.08
N THR A 262 21.17 -6.03 -12.83
CA THR A 262 21.24 -4.82 -12.01
C THR A 262 22.08 -3.74 -12.68
N GLN A 263 23.23 -4.11 -13.26
CA GLN A 263 24.13 -3.16 -13.91
C GLN A 263 23.49 -2.55 -15.16
N GLU A 264 22.95 -3.38 -16.06
CA GLU A 264 22.29 -2.93 -17.30
C GLU A 264 21.08 -2.04 -17.01
N LEU A 265 20.25 -2.39 -16.01
CA LEU A 265 19.11 -1.57 -15.58
C LEU A 265 19.55 -0.22 -15.01
N LYS A 266 20.59 -0.20 -14.17
CA LYS A 266 21.14 1.03 -13.60
C LYS A 266 21.65 1.97 -14.69
N GLU A 267 22.45 1.44 -15.62
CA GLU A 267 22.99 2.21 -16.75
C GLU A 267 21.87 2.78 -17.62
N ALA A 268 20.88 1.96 -18.00
CA ALA A 268 19.78 2.37 -18.87
C ALA A 268 18.80 3.36 -18.21
N LEU A 269 18.78 3.45 -16.87
CA LEU A 269 18.01 4.43 -16.10
C LEU A 269 18.85 5.65 -15.63
N GLY A 270 20.14 5.70 -15.94
CA GLY A 270 21.04 6.76 -15.49
C GLY A 270 21.31 6.77 -13.97
N CYS A 271 21.14 5.63 -13.30
CA CYS A 271 21.44 5.46 -11.88
C CYS A 271 22.93 5.13 -11.71
N ALA A 272 23.71 6.06 -11.10
CA ALA A 272 25.12 5.83 -10.77
C ALA A 272 25.31 4.80 -9.65
#